data_AF-A0A1H7BPP0-F1
#
_entry.id   AF-A0A1H7BPP0-F1
#
_cell.length_a   1.000
_cell.length_b   1.000
_cell.length_c   1.000
_cell.angle_alpha   90.00
_cell.angle_beta   90.00
_cell.angle_gamma   90.00
#
_symmetry.space_group_name_H-M   'P 1'
#
loop_
_entity.id
_entity.type
_entity.pdbx_description
1 polymer ?
#
loop_
_entity_poly.entity_id
_entity_poly.type
_entity_poly.pdbx_seq_one_letter_code
_entity_poly.pdbx_strand_id
1 'polypeptide(L)'
;MLKQIKNERGQAIIEFALILPFFIFMLCAFAYLAMFFHDYLTLTEMTRDIARRQSVGISLDSIKKDYKGQVFLTDFYVFDPNTGIQITTVPEDNTNTSAGSAVEVTLQAALQAQEGSYWKKVLPATISSSLVMHKEG
;
A
#
# COMPACT_ATOMS: atom_id res chain seq x y z
N MET A 1 -45.53 41.55 -31.45
CA MET A 1 -44.66 40.41 -31.09
C MET A 1 -43.47 40.93 -30.28
N LEU A 2 -43.49 40.77 -28.95
CA LEU A 2 -42.37 41.16 -28.09
C LEU A 2 -41.31 40.06 -28.12
N LYS A 3 -40.15 40.38 -28.69
CA LYS A 3 -39.00 39.50 -28.83
C LYS A 3 -38.37 39.31 -27.45
N GLN A 4 -38.57 38.14 -26.85
CA GLN A 4 -37.89 37.74 -25.62
C GLN A 4 -36.38 37.72 -25.86
N ILE A 5 -35.65 38.60 -25.17
CA ILE A 5 -34.18 38.60 -25.17
C ILE A 5 -33.75 37.37 -24.37
N LYS A 6 -33.36 36.31 -25.06
CA LYS A 6 -32.89 35.06 -24.45
C LYS A 6 -31.55 35.32 -23.75
N ASN A 7 -31.56 35.24 -22.42
CA ASN A 7 -30.42 35.57 -21.59
C ASN A 7 -29.49 34.35 -21.46
N GLU A 8 -28.70 34.09 -22.50
CA GLU A 8 -27.79 32.92 -22.62
C GLU A 8 -26.69 32.88 -21.53
N ARG A 9 -26.38 34.02 -20.88
CA ARG A 9 -25.33 34.12 -19.85
C ARG A 9 -25.65 33.33 -18.58
N GLY A 10 -26.92 33.22 -18.22
CA GLY A 10 -27.36 32.42 -17.06
C GLY A 10 -27.33 30.92 -17.31
N GLN A 11 -27.40 30.49 -18.58
CA GLN A 11 -27.37 29.08 -18.93
C GLN A 11 -25.95 28.50 -18.82
N ALA A 12 -24.94 29.22 -19.31
CA ALA A 12 -23.56 28.77 -19.27
C ALA A 12 -23.03 28.57 -17.83
N ILE A 13 -23.43 29.42 -16.88
CA ILE A 13 -23.01 29.27 -15.47
C ILE A 13 -23.67 28.06 -14.80
N ILE A 14 -24.89 27.70 -15.20
CA ILE A 14 -25.60 26.51 -14.70
C ILE A 14 -24.97 25.23 -15.24
N GLU A 15 -24.65 25.20 -16.54
CA GLU A 15 -23.98 24.06 -17.17
C GLU A 15 -22.59 23.83 -16.52
N PHE A 16 -21.83 24.89 -16.27
CA PHE A 16 -20.56 24.78 -15.55
C PHE A 16 -20.73 24.34 -14.09
N ALA A 17 -21.74 24.87 -13.39
CA ALA A 17 -22.01 24.51 -11.99
C ALA A 17 -22.39 23.02 -11.80
N LEU A 18 -22.90 22.36 -12.85
CA LEU A 18 -23.17 20.92 -12.83
C LEU A 18 -21.94 20.07 -13.15
N ILE A 19 -21.04 20.55 -14.01
CA ILE A 19 -19.81 19.84 -14.39
C ILE A 19 -18.78 19.90 -13.26
N LEU A 20 -18.67 21.05 -12.59
CA LEU A 20 -17.70 21.28 -11.53
C LEU A 20 -17.74 20.24 -10.37
N PRO A 21 -18.89 19.89 -9.77
CA PRO A 21 -18.93 18.89 -8.71
C PRO A 21 -18.51 17.50 -9.19
N PHE A 22 -18.86 17.14 -10.44
CA PHE A 22 -18.40 15.89 -11.03
C PHE A 22 -16.88 15.88 -11.25
N PHE A 23 -16.32 17.00 -11.67
CA PHE A 23 -14.87 17.15 -11.83
C PHE A 23 -14.14 17.05 -10.48
N ILE A 24 -14.64 17.69 -9.43
CA ILE A 24 -14.08 17.58 -8.07
C ILE A 24 -14.17 16.13 -7.57
N PHE A 25 -15.32 15.48 -7.76
CA PHE A 25 -15.48 14.07 -7.42
C PHE A 25 -14.43 13.18 -8.12
N MET A 26 -14.19 13.41 -9.41
CA MET A 26 -13.19 12.69 -10.18
C MET A 26 -11.77 12.95 -9.65
N LEU A 27 -11.43 14.19 -9.30
CA LEU A 27 -10.14 14.51 -8.67
C LEU A 27 -9.96 13.80 -7.32
N CYS A 28 -11.00 13.80 -6.48
CA CYS A 28 -10.97 13.07 -5.21
C CYS A 28 -10.80 11.56 -5.43
N ALA A 29 -11.47 10.98 -6.43
CA ALA A 29 -11.32 9.57 -6.77
C ALA A 29 -9.87 9.25 -7.19
N PHE A 30 -9.25 10.07 -8.03
CA PHE A 30 -7.84 9.89 -8.41
C PHE A 30 -6.88 10.08 -7.24
N ALA A 31 -7.13 11.07 -6.37
CA ALA A 31 -6.32 11.27 -5.17
C ALA A 31 -6.40 10.06 -4.23
N TYR A 32 -7.60 9.50 -4.04
CA TYR A 32 -7.80 8.31 -3.21
C TYR A 32 -7.14 7.06 -3.82
N LEU A 33 -7.20 6.91 -5.14
CA LEU A 33 -6.48 5.86 -5.86
C LEU A 33 -4.95 6.02 -5.74
N ALA A 34 -4.43 7.24 -5.78
CA ALA A 34 -3.01 7.50 -5.58
C ALA A 34 -2.55 7.10 -4.17
N MET A 35 -3.35 7.40 -3.14
CA MET A 35 -3.09 6.96 -1.76
C MET A 35 -3.10 5.43 -1.64
N PHE A 36 -4.00 4.75 -2.35
CA PHE A 36 -4.02 3.29 -2.38
C PHE A 36 -2.72 2.69 -2.96
N PHE A 37 -2.20 3.25 -4.07
CA PHE A 37 -0.91 2.82 -4.60
C PHE A 37 0.27 3.15 -3.68
N HIS A 38 0.19 4.29 -2.97
CA HIS A 38 1.20 4.67 -2.01
C HIS A 38 1.35 3.63 -0.89
N ASP A 39 0.25 3.04 -0.40
CA ASP A 39 0.31 2.01 0.64
C ASP A 39 1.07 0.76 0.18
N TYR A 40 0.91 0.37 -1.09
CA TYR A 40 1.66 -0.75 -1.68
C TYR A 40 3.16 -0.44 -1.82
N LEU A 41 3.50 0.79 -2.22
CA LEU A 41 4.90 1.24 -2.29
C LEU A 41 5.54 1.26 -0.89
N THR A 42 4.82 1.77 0.10
CA THR A 42 5.25 1.79 1.50
C THR A 42 5.54 0.37 2.00
N LEU A 43 4.69 -0.62 1.70
CA LEU A 43 4.96 -2.03 2.05
C LEU A 43 6.25 -2.56 1.41
N THR A 44 6.51 -2.20 0.15
CA THR A 44 7.73 -2.64 -0.56
C THR A 44 8.97 -1.96 0.01
N GLU A 45 8.90 -0.67 0.34
CA GLU A 45 9.98 0.06 1.00
C GLU A 45 10.29 -0.50 2.38
N MET A 46 9.26 -0.83 3.17
CA MET A 46 9.40 -1.53 4.45
C MET A 46 10.10 -2.88 4.27
N THR A 47 9.71 -3.66 3.25
CA THR A 47 10.30 -4.98 2.99
C THR A 47 11.81 -4.84 2.75
N ARG A 48 12.20 -3.83 1.97
CA ARG A 48 13.61 -3.54 1.69
C ARG A 48 14.39 -3.09 2.92
N ASP A 49 13.83 -2.22 3.76
CA ASP A 49 14.53 -1.79 4.99
C ASP A 49 14.66 -2.94 6.00
N ILE A 50 13.63 -3.77 6.14
CA ILE A 50 13.66 -4.96 7.02
C ILE A 50 14.67 -5.98 6.50
N ALA A 51 14.67 -6.29 5.20
CA ALA A 51 15.64 -7.19 4.58
C ALA A 51 17.08 -6.72 4.83
N ARG A 52 17.36 -5.43 4.67
CA ARG A 52 18.67 -4.84 4.96
C ARG A 52 19.07 -5.01 6.42
N ARG A 53 18.19 -4.63 7.35
CA ARG A 53 18.48 -4.74 8.79
C ARG A 53 18.72 -6.20 9.22
N GLN A 54 17.99 -7.13 8.63
CA GLN A 54 18.11 -8.56 8.91
C GLN A 54 19.36 -9.18 8.28
N SER A 55 19.76 -8.74 7.09
CA SER A 55 21.03 -9.10 6.47
C SER A 55 22.24 -8.73 7.35
N VAL A 56 22.18 -7.57 8.03
CA VAL A 56 23.23 -7.09 8.96
C VAL A 56 23.10 -7.71 10.37
N GLY A 57 22.13 -8.61 10.60
CA GLY A 57 22.00 -9.36 11.85
C GLY A 57 21.25 -8.65 12.98
N ILE A 58 20.46 -7.59 12.69
CA ILE A 58 19.59 -6.96 13.69
C ILE A 58 18.46 -7.93 14.09
N SER A 59 18.11 -7.98 15.37
CA SER A 59 17.06 -8.88 15.86
C SER A 59 15.66 -8.50 15.34
N LEU A 60 14.85 -9.52 15.06
CA LEU A 60 13.46 -9.35 14.60
C LEU A 60 12.62 -8.56 15.61
N ASP A 61 12.83 -8.76 16.91
CA ASP A 61 12.06 -8.09 17.97
C ASP A 61 12.28 -6.58 17.99
N SER A 62 13.51 -6.13 17.73
CA SER A 62 13.82 -4.71 17.59
C SER A 62 13.13 -4.11 16.37
N ILE A 63 13.13 -4.83 15.23
CA ILE A 63 12.42 -4.39 14.02
C ILE A 63 10.92 -4.30 14.29
N LYS A 64 10.30 -5.32 14.89
CA LYS A 64 8.86 -5.31 15.21
C LYS A 64 8.46 -4.13 16.09
N LYS A 65 9.34 -3.71 17.01
CA LYS A 65 9.12 -2.54 17.86
C LYS A 65 9.12 -1.24 17.05
N ASP A 66 10.05 -1.10 16.09
CA ASP A 66 10.17 0.10 15.27
C ASP A 66 8.96 0.30 14.34
N TYR A 67 8.37 -0.79 13.86
CA TYR A 67 7.17 -0.76 13.01
C TYR A 67 5.86 -0.85 13.80
N LYS A 68 5.91 -0.83 15.14
CA LYS A 68 4.72 -0.91 15.98
C LYS A 68 3.94 0.41 15.91
N GLY A 69 2.79 0.37 15.24
CA GLY A 69 1.94 1.54 15.04
C GLY A 69 2.15 2.28 13.72
N GLN A 70 2.85 1.65 12.76
CA GLN A 70 2.82 2.13 11.38
C GLN A 70 1.40 2.06 10.83
N VAL A 71 0.98 3.16 10.19
CA VAL A 71 -0.36 3.31 9.63
C VAL A 71 -0.23 3.67 8.16
N PHE A 72 -1.04 3.02 7.34
CA PHE A 72 -1.15 3.35 5.93
C PHE A 72 -2.01 4.60 5.73
N LEU A 73 -1.89 5.23 4.56
CA LEU A 73 -2.70 6.40 4.22
C LEU A 73 -4.16 6.01 4.00
N THR A 74 -4.42 4.80 3.50
CA THR A 74 -5.77 4.26 3.39
C THR A 74 -6.05 3.23 4.49
N ASP A 75 -7.31 3.16 4.92
CA ASP A 75 -7.80 2.20 5.92
C ASP A 75 -8.18 0.84 5.30
N PHE A 76 -7.80 0.58 4.05
CA PHE A 76 -8.12 -0.69 3.39
C PHE A 76 -7.25 -1.84 3.89
N TYR A 77 -5.99 -1.58 4.19
CA TYR A 77 -5.05 -2.59 4.64
C TYR A 77 -4.50 -2.21 6.00
N VAL A 78 -4.23 -3.21 6.82
CA VAL A 78 -3.54 -3.04 8.09
C VAL A 78 -2.33 -3.96 8.12
N PHE A 79 -1.20 -3.36 8.47
CA PHE A 79 0.04 -4.08 8.69
C PHE A 79 0.21 -4.35 10.18
N ASP A 80 0.22 -5.63 10.56
CA ASP A 80 0.59 -6.06 11.90
C ASP A 80 2.02 -6.61 11.87
N PRO A 81 2.99 -5.99 12.56
CA PRO A 81 4.38 -6.45 12.54
C PRO A 81 4.57 -7.85 13.17
N ASN A 82 3.62 -8.35 13.96
CA ASN A 82 3.73 -9.67 14.58
C ASN A 82 3.41 -10.82 13.64
N THR A 83 2.44 -10.62 12.74
CA THR A 83 1.91 -11.63 11.82
C THR A 83 2.29 -11.36 10.37
N GLY A 84 2.50 -10.10 10.03
CA GLY A 84 2.82 -9.61 8.69
C GLY A 84 4.29 -9.67 8.30
N ILE A 85 5.20 -10.05 9.21
CA ILE A 85 6.64 -10.23 8.89
C ILE A 85 6.98 -11.71 8.93
N GLN A 86 7.30 -12.30 7.79
CA GLN A 86 7.86 -13.64 7.69
C GLN A 86 9.29 -13.57 7.17
N ILE A 87 10.23 -14.13 7.92
CA ILE A 87 11.64 -14.18 7.54
C ILE A 87 12.04 -15.64 7.41
N THR A 88 12.53 -16.00 6.23
CA THR A 88 13.10 -17.31 5.97
C THR A 88 14.57 -17.13 5.62
N THR A 89 15.47 -17.79 6.37
CA THR A 89 16.87 -17.87 5.98
C THR A 89 17.01 -18.98 4.95
N VAL A 90 17.34 -18.60 3.71
CA VAL A 90 17.57 -19.55 2.62
C VAL A 90 19.09 -19.74 2.48
N PRO A 91 19.62 -20.97 2.51
CA PRO A 91 21.03 -21.20 2.19
C PRO A 91 21.29 -20.78 0.74
N GLU A 92 22.36 -20.02 0.51
CA GLU A 92 22.70 -19.47 -0.81
C GLU A 92 23.08 -20.55 -1.84
N ASP A 93 23.47 -21.74 -1.37
CA ASP A 93 23.76 -22.90 -2.20
C ASP A 93 23.33 -24.20 -1.46
N ASN A 94 22.57 -25.06 -2.13
CA ASN A 94 22.00 -26.29 -1.56
C ASN A 94 23.03 -27.42 -1.38
N THR A 95 24.31 -27.14 -1.65
CA THR A 95 25.37 -28.16 -1.72
C THR A 95 26.56 -27.92 -0.79
N ASN A 96 26.72 -26.73 -0.20
CA ASN A 96 27.86 -26.41 0.66
C ASN A 96 27.48 -25.56 1.88
N THR A 97 27.58 -26.13 3.08
CA THR A 97 27.33 -25.50 4.39
C THR A 97 28.34 -24.38 4.76
N SER A 98 29.16 -23.93 3.81
CA SER A 98 30.14 -22.84 3.96
C SER A 98 29.94 -21.69 2.97
N ALA A 99 28.91 -21.75 2.11
CA ALA A 99 28.45 -20.60 1.35
C ALA A 99 27.61 -19.68 2.26
N GLY A 100 27.60 -18.38 1.97
CA GLY A 100 26.86 -17.38 2.75
C GLY A 100 25.40 -17.75 2.97
N SER A 101 24.76 -17.18 3.99
CA SER A 101 23.32 -17.31 4.14
C SER A 101 22.64 -16.19 3.38
N ALA A 102 21.51 -16.44 2.71
CA ALA A 102 20.63 -15.39 2.21
C ALA A 102 19.43 -15.24 3.16
N VAL A 103 18.94 -14.01 3.31
CA VAL A 103 17.75 -13.69 4.08
C VAL A 103 16.64 -13.34 3.12
N GLU A 104 15.57 -14.15 3.09
CA GLU A 104 14.31 -13.83 2.42
C GLU A 104 13.35 -13.20 3.43
N VAL A 105 12.90 -11.99 3.14
CA VAL A 105 11.90 -11.27 3.93
C VAL A 105 10.64 -11.13 3.11
N THR A 106 9.54 -11.68 3.62
CA THR A 106 8.20 -11.51 3.07
C THR A 106 7.37 -10.67 4.04
N LEU A 107 6.87 -9.53 3.56
CA LEU A 107 5.87 -8.75 4.26
C LEU A 107 4.47 -9.02 3.72
N GLN A 108 3.50 -9.06 4.63
CA GLN A 108 2.08 -9.21 4.31
C GLN A 108 1.28 -8.17 5.11
N ALA A 109 0.37 -7.47 4.43
CA ALA A 109 -0.65 -6.65 5.07
C ALA A 109 -2.04 -7.22 4.75
N ALA A 110 -2.91 -7.27 5.76
CA ALA A 110 -4.23 -7.86 5.67
C ALA A 110 -5.29 -6.82 5.36
N LEU A 111 -6.30 -7.20 4.57
CA LEU A 111 -7.42 -6.33 4.23
C LEU A 111 -8.30 -6.09 5.46
N GLN A 112 -8.42 -4.84 5.86
CA GLN A 112 -9.34 -4.36 6.87
C GLN A 112 -10.64 -3.90 6.20
N ALA A 113 -11.49 -4.86 5.85
CA ALA A 113 -12.82 -4.58 5.29
C ALA A 113 -13.92 -5.11 6.21
N GLN A 114 -14.90 -4.24 6.50
CA GLN A 114 -16.10 -4.59 7.26
C GLN A 114 -16.83 -5.80 6.63
N GLU A 115 -17.36 -6.69 7.47
CA GLU A 115 -18.12 -7.86 7.01
C GLU A 115 -19.30 -7.45 6.13
N GLY A 116 -19.36 -8.03 4.91
CA GLY A 116 -20.38 -7.70 3.90
C GLY A 116 -20.03 -6.56 2.94
N SER A 117 -18.89 -5.87 3.13
CA SER A 117 -18.46 -4.79 2.24
C SER A 117 -18.14 -5.27 0.82
N TYR A 118 -18.58 -4.52 -0.19
CA TYR A 118 -18.29 -4.79 -1.61
C TYR A 118 -16.78 -4.87 -1.87
N TRP A 119 -16.00 -4.03 -1.20
CA TRP A 119 -14.54 -3.99 -1.33
C TRP A 119 -13.86 -5.31 -0.92
N LYS A 120 -14.44 -6.08 0.00
CA LYS A 120 -13.93 -7.41 0.40
C LYS A 120 -14.07 -8.46 -0.71
N LYS A 121 -15.01 -8.27 -1.64
CA LYS A 121 -15.21 -9.17 -2.79
C LYS A 121 -14.30 -8.83 -3.97
N VAL A 122 -13.90 -7.56 -4.08
CA VAL A 122 -13.13 -7.06 -5.23
C VAL A 122 -11.64 -7.02 -4.94
N LEU A 123 -11.25 -6.63 -3.73
CA LEU A 123 -9.85 -6.53 -3.33
C LEU A 123 -9.30 -7.87 -2.85
N PRO A 124 -8.01 -8.15 -3.07
CA PRO A 124 -7.36 -9.31 -2.49
C PRO A 124 -7.38 -9.25 -0.95
N ALA A 125 -7.46 -10.40 -0.31
CA ALA A 125 -7.51 -10.50 1.15
C ALA A 125 -6.22 -10.02 1.83
N THR A 126 -5.08 -10.11 1.12
CA THR A 126 -3.78 -9.64 1.59
C THR A 126 -2.99 -9.06 0.41
N ILE A 127 -2.16 -8.05 0.69
CA ILE A 127 -1.09 -7.61 -0.20
C ILE A 127 0.24 -8.06 0.37
N SER A 128 1.18 -8.41 -0.49
CA SER A 128 2.48 -8.96 -0.07
C SER A 128 3.62 -8.43 -0.92
N SER A 129 4.79 -8.34 -0.31
CA SER A 129 6.05 -7.97 -0.97
C SER A 129 7.16 -8.85 -0.40
N SER A 130 8.02 -9.40 -1.25
CA SER A 130 9.14 -10.26 -0.83
C SER A 130 10.45 -9.75 -1.42
N LEU A 131 11.52 -9.80 -0.62
CA LEU A 131 12.87 -9.45 -1.04
C LEU A 131 13.88 -10.42 -0.43
N VAL A 132 14.82 -10.88 -1.25
CA VAL A 132 15.97 -11.69 -0.83
C VAL A 132 17.23 -10.82 -0.79
N MET A 133 18.00 -10.90 0.30
CA MET A 133 19.25 -10.17 0.45
C MET A 133 20.34 -11.10 1.01
N HIS A 134 21.57 -11.00 0.47
CA HIS A 134 22.72 -11.74 0.99
C HIS A 134 23.02 -11.29 2.42
N LYS A 135 23.32 -12.24 3.33
CA LYS A 135 23.68 -11.95 4.72
C LYS A 135 25.16 -11.62 4.79
N GLU A 136 25.49 -10.41 5.23
CA GLU A 136 26.88 -10.08 5.55
C GLU A 136 27.22 -10.74 6.89
N GLY A 137 28.04 -11.79 6.83
CA GLY A 137 28.55 -12.56 7.97
C GLY A 137 29.84 -11.99 8.52
#